data_AF-A0A127SQD3-F1
#
_entry.id   AF-A0A127SQD3-F1
#
_cell.length_a   1.000
_cell.length_b   1.000
_cell.length_c   1.000
_cell.angle_alpha   90.00
_cell.angle_beta   90.00
_cell.angle_gamma   90.00
#
_symmetry.space_group_name_H-M   'P 1'
#
loop_
_entity.id
_entity.type
_entity.pdbx_description
1 polymer ?
#
loop_
_entity_poly.entity_id
_entity_poly.type
_entity_poly.pdbx_seq_one_letter_code
_entity_poly.pdbx_strand_id
1 'polypeptide(L)'
;MAYNHGREDRKWRIWKEAEEKLLRECGVDEATIEQIRMADRADFNSNRRFYRWTNDVAEYLEDMAGRERQAEVGTVAELLEEIESENLYQVLVTVDGRTLKIV
;
A
#
# COMPACT_ATOMS: atom_id res chain seq x y z
N MET A 1 10.01 -2.03 10.75
CA MET A 1 11.25 -2.61 10.18
C MET A 1 10.99 -2.84 8.70
N ALA A 2 11.69 -2.14 7.79
CA ALA A 2 11.42 -2.26 6.35
C ALA A 2 11.92 -3.60 5.78
N TYR A 3 11.17 -4.19 4.86
CA TYR A 3 11.50 -5.47 4.23
C TYR A 3 12.71 -5.32 3.29
N ASN A 4 13.83 -6.00 3.56
CA ASN A 4 15.04 -5.91 2.73
C ASN A 4 15.04 -6.96 1.62
N HIS A 5 14.57 -6.56 0.43
CA HIS A 5 14.47 -7.44 -0.75
C HIS A 5 15.79 -8.13 -1.13
N GLY A 6 16.92 -7.42 -1.08
CA GLY A 6 18.22 -7.95 -1.50
C GLY A 6 18.80 -8.96 -0.52
N ARG A 7 18.40 -8.90 0.75
CA ARG A 7 18.76 -9.89 1.76
C ARG A 7 17.93 -11.16 1.61
N GLU A 8 16.62 -11.02 1.39
CA GLU A 8 15.72 -12.17 1.29
C GLU A 8 15.95 -12.96 -0.01
N ASP A 9 16.27 -12.33 -1.15
CA ASP A 9 16.63 -13.07 -2.37
C ASP A 9 17.93 -13.89 -2.21
N ARG A 10 18.92 -13.38 -1.46
CA ARG A 10 20.14 -14.13 -1.16
C ARG A 10 19.86 -15.36 -0.31
N LYS A 11 19.04 -15.22 0.73
CA LYS A 11 18.62 -16.36 1.56
C LYS A 11 17.88 -17.40 0.73
N TRP A 12 16.96 -16.95 -0.13
CA TRP A 12 16.21 -17.85 -1.01
C TRP A 12 17.12 -18.64 -1.95
N ARG A 13 18.13 -17.98 -2.56
CA ARG A 13 19.11 -18.68 -3.41
C ARG A 13 19.92 -19.74 -2.65
N ILE A 14 20.46 -19.39 -1.49
CA ILE A 14 21.24 -20.33 -0.67
C ILE A 14 20.38 -21.53 -0.27
N TRP A 15 19.15 -21.27 0.16
CA TRP A 15 18.21 -22.32 0.54
C TRP A 15 17.83 -23.21 -0.65
N LYS A 16 17.49 -22.63 -1.81
CA LYS A 16 17.15 -23.39 -3.02
C LYS A 16 18.31 -24.21 -3.55
N GLU A 17 19.53 -23.69 -3.52
CA GLU A 17 20.72 -24.44 -3.93
C GLU A 17 20.94 -25.68 -3.06
N ALA A 18 20.72 -25.56 -1.74
CA ALA A 18 20.81 -26.69 -0.83
C ALA A 18 19.70 -27.73 -1.07
N GLU A 19 18.48 -27.27 -1.30
CA GLU A 19 17.33 -28.15 -1.59
C GLU A 19 17.52 -28.90 -2.92
N GLU A 20 17.87 -28.21 -4.01
CA GLU A 20 18.08 -28.83 -5.31
C GLU A 20 19.25 -29.82 -5.28
N LYS A 21 20.30 -29.53 -4.51
CA LYS A 21 21.38 -30.48 -4.28
C LYS A 21 20.87 -31.76 -3.61
N LEU A 22 20.04 -31.63 -2.58
CA LEU A 22 19.45 -32.77 -1.88
C LEU A 22 18.51 -33.57 -2.80
N LEU A 23 17.70 -32.91 -3.63
CA LEU A 23 16.83 -33.57 -4.59
C LEU A 23 17.62 -34.39 -5.62
N ARG A 24 18.76 -33.86 -6.11
CA ARG A 24 19.67 -34.60 -6.99
C ARG A 24 20.31 -35.80 -6.28
N GLU A 25 20.71 -35.65 -5.03
CA GLU A 25 21.25 -36.75 -4.20
C GLU A 25 20.19 -37.85 -3.96
N CYS A 26 18.90 -37.47 -3.88
CA CYS A 26 17.78 -38.40 -3.80
C CYS A 26 17.38 -39.03 -5.16
N GLY A 27 18.04 -38.68 -6.26
CA GLY A 27 17.77 -39.23 -7.59
C GLY A 27 16.49 -38.70 -8.25
N VAL A 28 16.00 -37.53 -7.82
CA VAL A 28 14.87 -36.86 -8.48
C VAL A 28 15.31 -36.37 -9.86
N ASP A 29 14.42 -36.48 -10.86
CA ASP A 29 14.74 -36.05 -12.22
C ASP A 29 14.85 -34.51 -12.31
N GLU A 30 15.74 -34.03 -13.20
CA GLU A 30 16.04 -32.60 -13.30
C GLU A 30 14.82 -31.78 -13.79
N ALA A 31 13.90 -32.35 -14.58
CA ALA A 31 12.69 -31.66 -15.00
C ALA A 31 11.70 -31.48 -13.83
N THR A 32 11.59 -32.46 -12.93
CA THR A 32 10.82 -32.28 -11.68
C THR A 32 11.47 -31.22 -10.79
N ILE A 33 12.80 -31.21 -10.67
CA ILE A 33 13.53 -30.19 -9.90
C ILE A 33 13.27 -28.79 -10.49
N GLU A 34 13.28 -28.65 -11.81
CA GLU A 34 13.00 -27.39 -12.50
C GLU A 34 11.55 -26.93 -12.29
N GLN A 35 10.57 -27.84 -12.35
CA GLN A 35 9.17 -27.53 -12.05
C GLN A 35 9.00 -27.02 -10.61
N ILE A 36 9.65 -27.68 -9.64
CA ILE A 36 9.65 -27.25 -8.23
C ILE A 36 10.26 -25.85 -8.10
N ARG A 37 11.40 -25.60 -8.74
CA ARG A 37 12.05 -24.27 -8.75
C ARG A 37 11.14 -23.19 -9.30
N MET A 38 10.41 -23.47 -10.38
CA MET A 38 9.46 -22.53 -10.97
C MET A 38 8.29 -22.22 -10.03
N ALA A 39 7.70 -23.24 -9.41
CA ALA A 39 6.62 -23.10 -8.44
C ALA A 39 7.08 -22.27 -7.22
N ASP A 40 8.20 -22.64 -6.62
CA ASP A 40 8.76 -21.93 -5.46
C ASP A 40 9.13 -20.49 -5.78
N ARG A 41 9.59 -20.21 -7.01
CA ARG A 41 9.90 -18.85 -7.45
C ARG A 41 8.63 -18.03 -7.60
N ALA A 42 7.54 -18.61 -8.08
CA ALA A 42 6.25 -17.94 -8.17
C ALA A 42 5.72 -17.57 -6.77
N ASP A 43 5.80 -18.51 -5.81
CA ASP A 43 5.40 -18.28 -4.43
C ASP A 43 6.26 -17.22 -3.74
N PHE A 44 7.60 -17.31 -3.90
CA PHE A 44 8.52 -16.30 -3.37
C PHE A 44 8.25 -14.91 -3.94
N ASN A 45 7.96 -14.81 -5.25
CA ASN A 45 7.61 -13.54 -5.90
C ASN A 45 6.26 -12.99 -5.42
N SER A 46 5.27 -13.85 -5.20
CA SER A 46 3.97 -13.47 -4.65
C SER A 46 4.12 -12.90 -3.24
N ASN A 47 4.86 -13.61 -2.37
CA ASN A 47 5.14 -13.17 -1.01
C ASN A 47 5.94 -11.85 -0.99
N ARG A 48 6.90 -11.70 -1.91
CA ARG A 48 7.64 -10.44 -2.10
C ARG A 48 6.72 -9.29 -2.53
N ARG A 49 5.76 -9.52 -3.43
CA ARG A 49 4.78 -8.50 -3.85
C ARG A 49 3.87 -8.09 -2.70
N PHE A 50 3.47 -9.03 -1.86
CA PHE A 50 2.70 -8.74 -0.64
C PHE A 50 3.43 -7.77 0.28
N TYR A 51 4.70 -8.05 0.62
CA TYR A 51 5.46 -7.14 1.50
C TYR A 51 5.72 -5.77 0.88
N ARG A 52 5.86 -5.67 -0.45
CA ARG A 52 5.94 -4.37 -1.12
C ARG A 52 4.64 -3.58 -0.93
N TRP A 53 3.50 -4.19 -1.26
CA TRP A 53 2.19 -3.56 -1.13
C TRP A 53 1.87 -3.16 0.32
N THR A 54 2.17 -4.01 1.30
CA THR A 54 1.94 -3.70 2.71
C THR A 54 2.81 -2.53 3.21
N ASN A 55 4.04 -2.38 2.70
CA ASN A 55 4.85 -1.18 3.00
C ASN A 55 4.25 0.06 2.33
N ASP A 56 3.85 -0.03 1.06
CA ASP A 56 3.21 1.10 0.35
C ASP A 56 1.92 1.56 1.06
N VAL A 57 1.12 0.63 1.58
CA VAL A 57 -0.10 0.93 2.37
C VAL A 57 0.25 1.53 3.74
N ALA A 58 1.26 1.00 4.43
CA ALA A 58 1.70 1.55 5.71
C ALA A 58 2.23 2.98 5.55
N GLU A 59 3.01 3.25 4.51
CA GLU A 59 3.51 4.59 4.18
C GLU A 59 2.37 5.55 3.85
N TYR A 60 1.39 5.11 3.05
CA TYR A 60 0.19 5.90 2.77
C TYR A 60 -0.62 6.21 4.05
N LEU A 61 -0.77 5.25 4.96
CA LEU A 61 -1.46 5.47 6.23
C LEU A 61 -0.69 6.38 7.18
N GLU A 62 0.65 6.30 7.21
CA GLU A 62 1.50 7.24 7.95
C GLU A 62 1.39 8.66 7.39
N ASP A 63 1.40 8.84 6.06
CA ASP A 63 1.21 10.15 5.40
C ASP A 63 -0.18 10.74 5.72
N MET A 64 -1.23 9.91 5.70
CA MET A 64 -2.59 10.31 6.09
C MET A 64 -2.73 10.62 7.58
N ALA A 65 -2.00 9.93 8.46
CA ALA A 65 -1.98 10.21 9.88
C ALA A 65 -1.18 11.48 10.23
N GLY A 66 -0.19 11.85 9.40
CA GLY A 66 0.57 13.09 9.51
C GLY A 66 -0.17 14.33 8.99
N ARG A 67 -1.23 14.15 8.19
CA ARG A 67 -2.16 15.23 7.86
C ARG A 67 -3.03 15.49 9.08
N GLU A 68 -2.98 16.71 9.62
CA GLU A 68 -3.96 17.16 10.61
C GLU A 68 -5.35 16.81 10.08
N ARG A 69 -6.20 16.18 10.91
CA ARG A 69 -7.61 16.01 10.58
C ARG A 69 -8.12 17.41 10.26
N GLN A 70 -8.47 17.67 9.01
CA GLN A 70 -9.26 18.84 8.67
C GLN A 70 -10.46 18.79 9.62
N ALA A 71 -10.65 19.86 10.39
CA ALA A 71 -11.75 19.93 11.33
C ALA A 71 -13.01 19.64 10.53
N GLU A 72 -13.82 18.69 11.00
CA GLU A 72 -15.12 18.48 10.36
C GLU A 72 -15.90 19.78 10.53
N VAL A 73 -16.23 20.41 9.42
CA VAL A 73 -17.04 21.62 9.39
C VAL A 73 -18.42 21.27 9.91
N GLY A 74 -18.67 21.58 11.17
CA GLY A 74 -19.91 21.22 11.88
C GLY A 74 -21.05 22.19 11.60
N THR A 75 -20.73 23.37 11.07
CA THR A 75 -21.70 24.43 10.83
C THR A 75 -21.48 25.14 9.50
N VAL A 76 -22.56 25.71 8.95
CA VAL A 76 -22.49 26.54 7.72
C VAL A 76 -21.57 27.75 7.90
N ALA A 77 -21.41 28.27 9.12
CA ALA A 77 -20.53 29.40 9.40
C ALA A 77 -19.05 29.01 9.26
N GLU A 78 -18.66 27.89 9.87
CA GLU A 78 -17.31 27.33 9.73
C GLU A 78 -17.00 27.01 8.26
N LEU A 79 -17.98 26.53 7.48
CA LEU A 79 -17.81 26.25 6.05
C LEU A 79 -17.46 27.50 5.27
N LEU A 80 -18.17 28.61 5.56
CA LEU A 80 -17.97 29.88 4.88
C LEU A 80 -16.61 30.50 5.22
N GLU A 81 -16.09 30.29 6.43
CA GLU A 81 -14.77 30.76 6.86
C GLU A 81 -13.61 30.03 6.17
N GLU A 82 -13.82 28.79 5.70
CA GLU A 82 -12.82 28.01 4.98
C GLU A 82 -12.75 28.32 3.47
N ILE A 83 -13.64 29.16 2.93
CA ILE A 83 -13.67 29.47 1.50
C ILE A 83 -12.55 30.45 1.13
N GLU A 84 -11.52 29.96 0.44
CA GLU A 84 -10.44 30.81 -0.09
C GLU A 84 -10.87 31.66 -1.29
N SER A 85 -11.94 31.27 -2.00
CA SER A 85 -12.44 31.98 -3.18
C SER A 85 -13.43 33.08 -2.80
N GLU A 86 -12.97 34.34 -2.85
CA GLU A 86 -13.79 35.53 -2.57
C GLU A 86 -15.12 35.56 -3.36
N ASN A 87 -15.08 35.18 -4.65
CA ASN A 87 -16.28 35.18 -5.49
C ASN A 87 -17.30 34.13 -5.02
N LEU A 88 -16.84 32.92 -4.65
CA LEU A 88 -17.71 31.88 -4.12
C LEU A 88 -18.30 32.26 -2.77
N TYR A 89 -17.49 32.86 -1.89
CA TYR A 89 -17.92 33.37 -0.60
C TYR A 89 -19.05 34.40 -0.75
N GLN A 90 -18.86 35.40 -1.61
CA GLN A 90 -19.87 36.44 -1.83
C GLN A 90 -21.18 35.87 -2.38
N VAL A 91 -21.11 34.93 -3.33
CA VAL A 91 -22.32 34.28 -3.85
C VAL A 91 -23.04 33.53 -2.72
N LEU A 92 -22.35 32.72 -1.93
CA LEU A 92 -22.97 31.91 -0.89
C LEU A 92 -23.52 32.75 0.27
N VAL A 93 -22.86 33.83 0.66
CA VAL A 93 -23.39 34.76 1.68
C VAL A 93 -24.69 35.42 1.25
N THR A 94 -24.90 35.63 -0.05
CA THR A 94 -26.15 36.21 -0.58
C THR A 94 -27.29 35.21 -0.68
N VAL A 95 -27.01 33.91 -0.61
CA VAL A 95 -28.01 32.85 -0.63
C VAL A 95 -28.65 32.73 0.75
N ASP A 96 -29.97 32.54 0.80
CA ASP A 96 -30.69 32.43 2.07
C ASP A 96 -30.21 31.23 2.90
N GLY A 97 -30.22 31.37 4.23
CA GLY A 97 -29.70 30.36 5.14
C GLY A 97 -30.47 29.04 5.19
N ARG A 98 -31.68 28.95 4.59
CA ARG A 98 -32.37 27.65 4.41
C ARG A 98 -31.78 26.91 3.22
N THR A 99 -31.55 27.62 2.12
CA THR A 99 -30.94 27.05 0.90
C THR A 99 -29.54 26.50 1.18
N LEU A 100 -28.74 27.18 2.00
CA LEU A 100 -27.41 26.68 2.42
C LEU A 100 -27.44 25.44 3.32
N LYS A 101 -28.58 25.11 3.94
CA LYS A 101 -28.74 23.94 4.83
C LYS A 101 -29.38 22.73 4.16
N ILE A 102 -29.72 22.82 2.87
CA ILE A 102 -30.33 21.73 2.09
C ILE A 102 -29.27 20.78 1.51
N VAL A 103 -28.02 21.25 1.38
CA VAL A 103 -26.84 20.47 0.99
C VAL A 103 -26.21 19.85 2.23
#